data_AF-A0A1V1PGW8-F1
#
_entry.id   AF-A0A1V1PGW8-F1
#
_cell.length_a   1.000
_cell.length_b   1.000
_cell.length_c   1.000
_cell.angle_alpha   90.00
_cell.angle_beta   90.00
_cell.angle_gamma   90.00
#
_symmetry.space_group_name_H-M   'P 1'
#
loop_
_entity.id
_entity.type
_entity.pdbx_description
1 polymer ?
#
loop_
_entity_poly.entity_id
_entity_poly.type
_entity_poly.pdbx_seq_one_letter_code
_entity_poly.pdbx_strand_id
1 'polypeptide(L)'
;MSEQLKQGLYLYCLADSNYLTEVKGAGIDDKNDLFLKHKNGIALVLSQVALDDFVGSEAEERLQDINWIGPKALCHQDIVTQIMASSPILPARFGTIFSTEDEMDILLDLHTQTIKEFLEKIHDHQEWSIKGYLDKKNYSKSRQKQN
;
A
#
# COMPACT_ATOMS: atom_id res chain seq x y z
N MET A 1 -26.95 23.24 4.95
CA MET A 1 -26.71 22.31 3.82
C MET A 1 -25.56 21.42 4.27
N SER A 2 -25.81 20.13 4.49
CA SER A 2 -24.74 19.19 4.78
C SER A 2 -23.89 19.03 3.50
N GLU A 3 -22.66 19.50 3.51
CA GLU A 3 -21.68 19.13 2.49
C GLU A 3 -21.55 17.61 2.52
N GLN A 4 -21.99 16.96 1.44
CA GLN A 4 -21.83 15.53 1.28
C GLN A 4 -20.37 15.30 0.93
N LEU A 5 -19.57 14.94 1.93
CA LEU A 5 -18.16 14.59 1.77
C LEU A 5 -18.03 13.53 0.67
N LYS A 6 -17.30 13.86 -0.40
CA LYS A 6 -17.10 12.90 -1.50
C LYS A 6 -16.19 11.80 -1.00
N GLN A 7 -16.64 10.55 -1.13
CA GLN A 7 -15.85 9.38 -0.76
C GLN A 7 -15.08 8.85 -1.96
N GLY A 8 -13.89 8.32 -1.71
CA GLY A 8 -13.05 7.61 -2.66
C GLY A 8 -12.62 6.26 -2.12
N LEU A 9 -11.98 5.47 -2.98
CA LEU A 9 -11.48 4.13 -2.69
C LEU A 9 -9.97 4.16 -2.57
N TYR A 10 -9.46 3.93 -1.37
CA TYR A 10 -8.03 3.82 -1.13
C TYR A 10 -7.58 2.37 -1.36
N LEU A 11 -6.61 2.16 -2.26
CA LEU A 11 -6.04 0.84 -2.58
C LEU A 11 -4.74 0.61 -1.82
N TYR A 12 -4.71 -0.46 -1.03
CA TYR A 12 -3.51 -0.89 -0.29
C TYR A 12 -2.65 -1.83 -1.13
N CYS A 13 -3.27 -2.88 -1.67
CA CYS A 13 -2.60 -3.86 -2.52
C CYS A 13 -3.59 -4.65 -3.36
N LEU A 14 -3.06 -5.29 -4.40
CA LEU A 14 -3.74 -6.31 -5.18
C LEU A 14 -3.19 -7.67 -4.74
N ALA A 15 -4.05 -8.65 -4.52
CA ALA A 15 -3.69 -9.97 -4.02
C ALA A 15 -4.30 -11.06 -4.90
N ASP A 16 -3.77 -12.29 -4.81
CA ASP A 16 -4.43 -13.43 -5.42
C ASP A 16 -5.71 -13.78 -4.62
N SER A 17 -6.85 -13.78 -5.32
CA SER A 17 -8.17 -14.03 -4.73
C SER A 17 -8.37 -15.45 -4.19
N ASN A 18 -7.54 -16.41 -4.60
CA ASN A 18 -7.60 -17.79 -4.10
C ASN A 18 -7.10 -17.91 -2.66
N TYR A 19 -6.22 -17.00 -2.22
CA TYR A 19 -5.58 -17.04 -0.91
C TYR A 19 -6.16 -16.02 0.08
N LEU A 20 -6.71 -14.91 -0.42
CA LEU A 20 -7.26 -13.85 0.43
C LEU A 20 -8.78 -13.79 0.28
N THR A 21 -9.50 -14.35 1.25
CA THR A 21 -10.98 -14.43 1.26
C THR A 21 -11.65 -13.47 2.23
N GLU A 22 -10.94 -13.01 3.26
CA GLU A 22 -11.42 -12.00 4.19
C GLU A 22 -10.30 -11.02 4.55
N VAL A 23 -10.71 -9.81 4.94
CA VAL A 23 -9.84 -8.80 5.54
C VAL A 23 -10.54 -8.20 6.74
N LYS A 24 -9.77 -7.86 7.78
CA LYS A 24 -10.28 -7.24 9.01
C LYS A 24 -9.30 -6.17 9.44
N GLY A 25 -9.84 -5.12 10.06
CA GLY A 25 -9.08 -3.98 10.54
C GLY A 25 -9.59 -2.67 9.96
N ALA A 26 -9.21 -1.58 10.60
CA ALA A 26 -9.53 -0.25 10.13
C ALA A 26 -8.57 0.18 9.01
N GLY A 27 -9.05 1.05 8.14
CA GLY A 27 -8.25 1.68 7.10
C GLY A 27 -7.37 2.82 7.64
N ILE A 28 -6.74 3.53 6.72
CA ILE A 28 -5.68 4.53 6.94
C ILE A 28 -6.11 5.77 7.74
N ASP A 29 -7.41 5.98 7.92
CA ASP A 29 -7.98 7.09 8.66
C ASP A 29 -8.73 6.65 9.93
N ASP A 30 -8.77 5.35 10.23
CA ASP A 30 -9.51 4.75 11.35
C ASP A 30 -11.02 5.10 11.35
N LYS A 31 -11.56 5.55 10.20
CA LYS A 31 -12.98 5.91 10.03
C LYS A 31 -13.77 4.82 9.35
N ASN A 32 -13.13 4.04 8.48
CA ASN A 32 -13.77 3.01 7.69
C ASN A 32 -12.98 1.70 7.76
N ASP A 33 -13.70 0.59 7.80
CA ASP A 33 -13.10 -0.74 7.81
C ASP A 33 -12.53 -1.10 6.44
N LEU A 34 -11.54 -2.00 6.47
CA LEU A 34 -11.05 -2.67 5.27
C LEU A 34 -12.12 -3.58 4.68
N PHE A 35 -12.16 -3.65 3.35
CA PHE A 35 -13.00 -4.59 2.63
C PHE A 35 -12.29 -5.10 1.37
N LEU A 36 -12.81 -6.20 0.83
CA LEU A 36 -12.33 -6.81 -0.41
C LEU A 36 -13.30 -6.56 -1.55
N LYS A 37 -12.76 -6.22 -2.72
CA LYS A 37 -13.46 -6.39 -4.00
C LYS A 37 -12.71 -7.44 -4.81
N HIS A 38 -13.45 -8.37 -5.42
CA HIS A 38 -12.87 -9.42 -6.26
C HIS A 38 -13.22 -9.19 -7.71
N LYS A 39 -12.22 -9.26 -8.59
CA LYS A 39 -12.42 -9.15 -10.04
C LYS A 39 -11.34 -9.94 -10.78
N ASN A 40 -11.75 -10.75 -11.76
CA ASN A 40 -10.85 -11.51 -12.65
C ASN A 40 -9.78 -12.37 -11.92
N GLY A 41 -10.09 -12.89 -10.73
CA GLY A 41 -9.15 -13.67 -9.92
C GLY A 41 -8.19 -12.85 -9.07
N ILE A 42 -8.37 -11.53 -9.01
CA ILE A 42 -7.60 -10.58 -8.21
C ILE A 42 -8.49 -10.08 -7.07
N ALA A 43 -7.98 -10.09 -5.84
CA ALA A 43 -8.58 -9.44 -4.69
C ALA A 43 -7.95 -8.05 -4.52
N LEU A 44 -8.79 -7.04 -4.36
CA LEU A 44 -8.38 -5.67 -4.05
C LEU A 44 -8.63 -5.42 -2.57
N VAL A 45 -7.59 -5.01 -1.85
CA VAL A 45 -7.70 -4.61 -0.44
C VAL A 45 -7.95 -3.11 -0.40
N LEU A 46 -9.11 -2.72 0.10
CA LEU A 46 -9.65 -1.36 -0.02
C LEU A 46 -10.15 -0.84 1.33
N SER A 47 -10.22 0.49 1.46
CA SER A 47 -11.07 1.17 2.43
C SER A 47 -11.65 2.43 1.80
N GLN A 48 -12.75 2.94 2.37
CA GLN A 48 -13.26 4.26 1.99
C GLN A 48 -12.42 5.36 2.65
N VAL A 49 -12.25 6.46 1.94
CA VAL A 49 -11.61 7.68 2.45
C VAL A 49 -12.36 8.92 1.98
N ALA A 50 -12.30 10.01 2.74
CA ALA A 50 -12.81 11.30 2.27
C ALA A 50 -11.85 11.88 1.21
N LEU A 51 -12.33 12.14 0.00
CA LEU A 51 -11.48 12.68 -1.08
C LEU A 51 -10.91 14.05 -0.73
N ASP A 52 -11.65 14.86 0.02
CA ASP A 52 -11.24 16.20 0.46
C ASP A 52 -10.03 16.15 1.43
N ASP A 53 -9.72 14.98 2.00
CA ASP A 53 -8.49 14.78 2.79
C ASP A 53 -7.24 14.62 1.90
N PHE A 54 -7.40 14.27 0.62
CA PHE A 54 -6.30 13.90 -0.28
C PHE A 54 -6.24 14.72 -1.58
N VAL A 55 -7.28 15.47 -1.92
CA VAL A 55 -7.38 16.24 -3.15
C VAL A 55 -7.76 17.69 -2.86
N GLY A 56 -7.17 18.64 -3.59
CA GLY A 56 -7.44 20.07 -3.46
C GLY A 56 -6.34 20.83 -2.70
N SER A 57 -6.48 22.15 -2.64
CA SER A 57 -5.43 23.03 -2.10
C SER A 57 -5.16 22.81 -0.61
N GLU A 58 -6.19 22.56 0.19
CA GLU A 58 -6.02 22.25 1.61
C GLU A 58 -5.38 20.88 1.84
N ALA A 59 -5.70 19.90 0.98
CA ALA A 59 -5.09 18.58 1.05
C ALA A 59 -3.59 18.64 0.72
N GLU A 60 -3.17 19.50 -0.21
CA GLU A 60 -1.75 19.69 -0.53
C GLU A 60 -0.96 20.12 0.72
N GLU A 61 -1.47 21.04 1.53
CA GLU A 61 -0.80 21.45 2.78
C GLU A 61 -0.70 20.29 3.77
N ARG A 62 -1.78 19.49 3.93
CA ARG A 62 -1.77 18.29 4.79
C ARG A 62 -0.78 17.24 4.29
N LEU A 63 -0.65 17.09 2.98
CA LEU A 63 0.29 16.17 2.34
C LEU A 63 1.75 16.62 2.44
N GLN A 64 2.02 17.84 2.89
CA GLN A 64 3.38 18.27 3.25
C GLN A 64 3.67 18.11 4.75
N ASP A 65 2.65 17.88 5.58
CA ASP A 65 2.81 17.66 7.01
C ASP A 65 3.17 16.20 7.33
N ILE A 66 4.41 15.97 7.74
CA ILE A 66 4.91 14.65 8.12
C ILE A 66 4.19 14.05 9.33
N ASN A 67 3.62 14.88 10.21
CA ASN A 67 2.85 14.39 11.36
C ASN A 67 1.49 13.84 10.92
N TRP A 68 0.97 14.33 9.80
CA TRP A 68 -0.25 13.82 9.19
C TRP A 68 0.02 12.61 8.29
N ILE A 69 1.04 12.68 7.43
CA ILE A 69 1.40 11.57 6.52
C ILE A 69 2.02 10.39 7.26
N GLY A 70 2.90 10.62 8.21
CA GLY A 70 3.71 9.57 8.85
C GLY A 70 2.86 8.42 9.41
N PRO A 71 1.87 8.70 10.28
CA PRO A 71 0.97 7.67 10.80
C PRO A 71 0.19 6.93 9.71
N LYS A 72 -0.23 7.63 8.65
CA LYS A 72 -0.96 7.04 7.51
C LYS A 72 -0.07 6.10 6.71
N ALA A 73 1.16 6.53 6.43
CA ALA A 73 2.14 5.72 5.70
C ALA A 73 2.49 4.44 6.47
N LEU A 74 2.63 4.54 7.80
CA LEU A 74 2.83 3.38 8.67
C LEU A 74 1.62 2.44 8.63
N CYS A 75 0.40 2.96 8.78
CA CYS A 75 -0.82 2.15 8.70
C CYS A 75 -0.94 1.43 7.33
N HIS A 76 -0.69 2.13 6.23
CA HIS A 76 -0.64 1.52 4.89
C HIS A 76 0.35 0.37 4.84
N GLN A 77 1.57 0.59 5.34
CA GLN A 77 2.63 -0.41 5.34
C GLN A 77 2.27 -1.62 6.21
N ASP A 78 1.68 -1.40 7.38
CA ASP A 78 1.28 -2.46 8.31
C ASP A 78 0.20 -3.35 7.69
N ILE A 79 -0.83 -2.73 7.07
CA ILE A 79 -1.87 -3.46 6.34
C ILE A 79 -1.26 -4.28 5.21
N VAL A 80 -0.44 -3.66 4.35
CA VAL A 80 0.24 -4.36 3.25
C VAL A 80 1.05 -5.55 3.77
N THR A 81 1.82 -5.35 4.84
CA THR A 81 2.65 -6.40 5.47
C THR A 81 1.81 -7.54 6.04
N GLN A 82 0.65 -7.23 6.64
CA GLN A 82 -0.28 -8.24 7.14
C GLN A 82 -0.84 -9.09 5.99
N ILE A 83 -1.22 -8.48 4.87
CA ILE A 83 -1.77 -9.21 3.72
C ILE A 83 -0.69 -10.06 3.05
N MET A 84 0.54 -9.56 2.94
CA MET A 84 1.70 -10.32 2.42
C MET A 84 1.90 -11.67 3.14
N ALA A 85 1.58 -11.75 4.44
CA ALA A 85 1.71 -12.97 5.20
C ALA A 85 0.70 -14.06 4.80
N SER A 86 -0.36 -13.70 4.06
CA SER A 86 -1.48 -14.60 3.73
C SER A 86 -1.66 -14.85 2.23
N SER A 87 -1.14 -13.98 1.35
CA SER A 87 -1.31 -14.10 -0.10
C SER A 87 -0.14 -13.42 -0.84
N PRO A 88 0.26 -13.89 -2.04
CA PRO A 88 1.10 -13.08 -2.92
C PRO A 88 0.39 -11.76 -3.24
N ILE A 89 1.14 -10.65 -3.20
CA ILE A 89 0.57 -9.33 -3.47
C ILE A 89 1.41 -8.49 -4.41
N LEU A 90 0.74 -7.57 -5.10
CA LEU A 90 1.32 -6.38 -5.71
C LEU A 90 0.97 -5.17 -4.82
N PRO A 91 1.93 -4.64 -4.04
CA PRO A 91 1.68 -3.49 -3.18
C PRO A 91 1.40 -2.24 -4.02
N ALA A 92 0.33 -1.51 -3.69
CA ALA A 92 0.05 -0.22 -4.31
C ALA A 92 0.96 0.85 -3.72
N ARG A 93 1.19 1.93 -4.48
CA ARG A 93 1.87 3.10 -3.94
C ARG A 93 0.99 3.73 -2.86
N PHE A 94 1.61 4.22 -1.80
CA PHE A 94 0.91 5.03 -0.80
C PHE A 94 0.17 6.19 -1.50
N GLY A 95 -1.10 6.41 -1.11
CA GLY A 95 -1.95 7.42 -1.72
C GLY A 95 -2.61 7.01 -3.05
N THR A 96 -2.64 5.71 -3.38
CA THR A 96 -3.40 5.25 -4.56
C THR A 96 -4.89 5.30 -4.26
N ILE A 97 -5.59 6.30 -4.79
CA ILE A 97 -7.01 6.54 -4.54
C ILE A 97 -7.77 6.60 -5.88
N PHE A 98 -8.92 5.95 -5.95
CA PHE A 98 -9.87 6.06 -7.06
C PHE A 98 -11.07 6.91 -6.63
N SER A 99 -11.51 7.80 -7.51
CA SER A 99 -12.69 8.63 -7.22
C SER A 99 -13.98 7.83 -7.36
N THR A 100 -13.97 6.79 -8.20
CA THR A 100 -15.11 5.91 -8.45
C THR A 100 -14.66 4.46 -8.63
N GLU A 101 -15.61 3.53 -8.49
CA GLU A 101 -15.37 2.12 -8.81
C GLU A 101 -15.08 1.90 -10.30
N ASP A 102 -15.66 2.71 -11.20
CA ASP A 102 -15.47 2.57 -12.64
C ASP A 102 -14.01 2.84 -13.05
N GLU A 103 -13.36 3.85 -12.47
CA GLU A 103 -11.94 4.16 -12.74
C GLU A 103 -11.03 2.99 -12.34
N MET A 104 -11.30 2.40 -11.17
CA MET A 104 -10.60 1.23 -10.67
C MET A 104 -10.83 0.01 -11.57
N ASP A 105 -12.08 -0.20 -12.00
CA ASP A 105 -12.46 -1.32 -12.86
C ASP A 105 -11.81 -1.25 -14.24
N ILE A 106 -11.70 -0.04 -14.83
CA ILE A 106 -10.97 0.21 -16.09
C ILE A 106 -9.49 -0.13 -15.95
N LEU A 107 -8.84 0.31 -14.87
CA LEU A 107 -7.42 0.02 -14.62
C LEU A 107 -7.18 -1.49 -14.49
N LEU A 108 -8.04 -2.17 -13.73
CA LEU A 108 -7.96 -3.62 -13.56
C LEU A 108 -8.14 -4.35 -14.89
N ASP A 109 -9.11 -3.98 -15.70
CA ASP A 109 -9.36 -4.65 -16.98
C ASP A 109 -8.17 -4.46 -17.94
N LEU A 110 -7.55 -3.28 -17.94
CA LEU A 110 -6.37 -2.99 -18.76
C LEU A 110 -5.14 -3.81 -18.35
N HIS A 111 -4.98 -4.12 -17.07
CA HIS A 111 -3.76 -4.72 -16.52
C HIS A 111 -3.93 -6.13 -15.95
N THR A 112 -5.11 -6.73 -16.06
CA THR A 112 -5.46 -8.02 -15.44
C THR A 112 -4.40 -9.08 -15.71
N GLN A 113 -4.02 -9.29 -16.97
CA GLN A 113 -3.07 -10.34 -17.34
C GLN A 113 -1.70 -10.11 -16.71
N THR A 114 -1.16 -8.88 -16.80
CA THR A 114 0.13 -8.51 -16.21
C THR A 114 0.12 -8.67 -14.69
N ILE A 115 -0.97 -8.29 -14.02
CA ILE A 115 -1.10 -8.45 -12.57
C ILE A 115 -1.09 -9.93 -12.18
N LYS A 116 -1.86 -10.77 -12.89
CA LYS A 116 -1.91 -12.21 -12.61
C LYS A 116 -0.55 -12.88 -12.82
N GLU A 117 0.12 -12.60 -13.92
CA GLU A 117 1.46 -13.14 -14.21
C GLU A 117 2.47 -12.72 -13.13
N PHE A 118 2.37 -11.50 -12.63
CA PHE A 118 3.20 -11.03 -11.52
C PHE A 118 2.91 -11.82 -10.24
N LEU A 119 1.64 -11.96 -9.85
CA LEU A 119 1.22 -12.67 -8.63
C LEU A 119 1.61 -14.15 -8.67
N GLU A 120 1.44 -14.82 -9.81
CA GLU A 120 1.89 -16.20 -10.02
C GLU A 120 3.42 -16.33 -9.88
N LYS A 121 4.17 -15.38 -10.43
CA LYS A 121 5.63 -15.40 -10.38
C LYS A 121 6.17 -15.26 -8.95
N ILE A 122 5.55 -14.42 -8.13
CA ILE A 122 5.99 -14.18 -6.74
C ILE A 122 5.39 -15.18 -5.74
N HIS A 123 4.51 -16.07 -6.20
CA HIS A 123 3.98 -17.14 -5.37
C HIS A 123 5.13 -17.92 -4.70
N ASP A 124 5.01 -18.21 -3.40
CA ASP A 124 6.04 -18.85 -2.56
C ASP A 124 7.40 -18.12 -2.48
N HIS A 125 7.50 -16.86 -2.89
CA HIS A 125 8.70 -16.04 -2.73
C HIS A 125 8.56 -15.05 -1.57
N GLN A 126 9.70 -14.66 -0.99
CA GLN A 126 9.77 -13.60 0.01
C GLN A 126 10.77 -12.53 -0.43
N GLU A 127 10.41 -11.26 -0.22
CA GLU A 127 11.29 -10.13 -0.46
C GLU A 127 12.19 -9.90 0.77
N TRP A 128 13.50 -9.77 0.54
CA TRP A 128 14.49 -9.49 1.59
C TRP A 128 15.32 -8.27 1.22
N SER A 129 15.55 -7.39 2.20
CA SER A 129 16.45 -6.25 2.08
C SER A 129 17.56 -6.36 3.12
N ILE A 130 18.82 -6.36 2.66
CA ILE A 130 20.01 -6.37 3.52
C ILE A 130 20.68 -5.00 3.44
N LYS A 131 20.88 -4.35 4.60
CA LYS A 131 21.59 -3.06 4.69
C LYS A 131 22.86 -3.21 5.52
N GLY A 132 24.01 -2.98 4.88
CA GLY A 132 25.32 -2.95 5.54
C GLY A 132 25.74 -1.52 5.88
N TYR A 133 26.18 -1.30 7.12
CA TYR A 133 26.70 -0.01 7.58
C TYR A 133 28.18 -0.17 7.91
N LEU A 134 29.03 0.74 7.41
CA LEU A 134 30.46 0.78 7.72
C LEU A 134 30.79 2.10 8.39
N ASP A 135 31.30 2.02 9.62
CA ASP A 135 31.91 3.17 10.27
C ASP A 135 33.30 3.45 9.69
N LYS A 136 33.35 4.43 8.78
CA LYS A 136 34.59 4.86 8.13
C LYS A 136 35.66 5.35 9.12
N LYS A 137 35.29 5.86 10.31
CA LYS A 137 36.25 6.38 11.30
C LYS A 137 36.99 5.27 12.04
N ASN A 138 36.36 4.12 12.23
CA ASN A 138 36.96 2.95 12.89
C ASN A 138 37.65 1.99 11.90
N TYR A 139 37.32 2.07 10.61
CA TYR A 139 37.92 1.24 9.56
C TYR A 139 39.41 1.53 9.30
N SER A 140 39.90 2.76 9.48
CA SER A 140 41.30 3.12 9.19
C SER A 140 42.31 2.69 10.26
N LYS A 141 41.87 2.40 11.49
CA LYS A 141 42.77 2.06 12.61
C LYS A 141 43.24 0.60 12.61
N SER A 142 42.51 -0.32 11.97
CA SER A 142 42.86 -1.75 11.91
C SER A 142 43.88 -2.06 10.81
N ARG A 143 44.06 -1.20 9.80
CA ARG A 143 45.09 -1.37 8.76
C ARG A 143 46.49 -0.89 9.14
N GLN A 144 46.64 0.01 10.12
CA GLN A 144 47.95 0.50 10.56
C GLN A 144 48.66 -0.43 11.57
N LYS A 145 48.00 -1.48 12.07
CA LYS A 145 48.59 -2.47 13.00
C LYS A 145 49.06 -3.77 12.33
N GLN A 146 48.97 -3.87 11.00
CA GLN A 146 49.38 -5.06 10.24
C GLN A 146 50.52 -4.81 9.22
N ASN A 147 51.15 -3.63 9.26
CA ASN A 147 52.39 -3.35 8.51
C ASN A 147 53.56 -3.20 9.48
#